data_AF-A0A2J4P721-F1
#
_entry.id   AF-A0A2J4P721-F1
#
_cell.length_a   1.000
_cell.length_b   1.000
_cell.length_c   1.000
_cell.angle_alpha   90.00
_cell.angle_beta   90.00
_cell.angle_gamma   90.00
#
_symmetry.space_group_name_H-M   'P 1'
#
loop_
_entity.id
_entity.type
_entity.pdbx_description
1 polymer ?
#
loop_
_entity_poly.entity_id
_entity_poly.type
_entity_poly.pdbx_seq_one_letter_code
_entity_poly.pdbx_strand_id
1 'polypeptide(L)'
;SYDMLNEEQYYQFFLSVLDVYGFAVINMNNGVLKVVRSKDAKTAAVPVASDAAPGIGDEVVTRVVPLTNVAARDLAPLLRQLNDNAGAGSVVHYEPSNVLLMTGRAAVIKRLLTIVERVDNAGDRSVVTVPLAWASAADVVKLVTELNKDTSKSALPGSMVANVVADERTNAVLVSGEPNSRQRIIAMIKQLDRQQATQGNTK
;
A
#
# COMPACT_ATOMS: atom_id res chain seq x y z
N SER A 1 -4.22 -1.53 44.42
CA SER A 1 -5.62 -1.35 44.01
C SER A 1 -5.94 -2.49 43.07
N TYR A 2 -6.85 -3.40 43.44
CA TYR A 2 -7.28 -4.47 42.54
C TYR A 2 -8.39 -3.89 41.66
N ASP A 3 -8.09 -3.53 40.42
CA ASP A 3 -9.12 -3.20 39.44
C ASP A 3 -9.93 -4.47 39.15
N MET A 4 -11.25 -4.39 39.31
CA MET A 4 -12.14 -5.47 38.90
C MET A 4 -12.17 -5.49 37.38
N LEU A 5 -11.53 -6.49 36.79
CA LEU A 5 -11.57 -6.72 35.35
C LEU A 5 -12.96 -7.25 34.97
N ASN A 6 -13.55 -6.68 33.92
CA ASN A 6 -14.75 -7.24 33.31
C ASN A 6 -14.42 -8.55 32.56
N GLU A 7 -15.43 -9.32 32.13
CA GLU A 7 -15.24 -10.65 31.53
C GLU A 7 -14.32 -10.61 30.29
N GLU A 8 -14.47 -9.61 29.43
CA GLU A 8 -13.61 -9.42 28.25
C GLU A 8 -12.16 -9.06 28.63
N GLN A 9 -11.98 -8.18 29.61
CA GLN A 9 -10.66 -7.77 30.12
C GLN A 9 -9.98 -8.92 30.87
N TYR A 10 -10.73 -9.76 31.57
CA TYR A 10 -10.22 -10.95 32.24
C TYR A 10 -9.75 -11.98 31.22
N TYR A 11 -10.51 -12.17 30.14
CA TYR A 11 -10.10 -13.02 29.04
C TYR A 11 -8.83 -12.52 28.36
N GLN A 12 -8.73 -11.21 28.10
CA GLN A 12 -7.50 -10.61 27.55
C GLN A 12 -6.31 -10.77 28.49
N PHE A 13 -6.49 -10.55 29.80
CA PHE A 13 -5.44 -10.79 30.80
C PHE A 13 -4.98 -12.26 30.83
N PHE A 14 -5.93 -13.20 30.75
CA PHE A 14 -5.65 -14.63 30.66
C PHE A 14 -4.79 -14.97 29.43
N LEU A 15 -5.09 -14.40 28.26
CA LEU A 15 -4.27 -14.56 27.06
C LEU A 15 -2.86 -13.99 27.23
N SER A 16 -2.72 -12.80 27.84
CA SER A 16 -1.41 -12.19 28.08
C SER A 16 -0.53 -13.01 29.03
N VAL A 17 -1.12 -13.60 30.08
CA VAL A 17 -0.38 -14.48 31.00
C VAL A 17 0.13 -15.73 30.26
N LEU A 18 -0.70 -16.35 29.42
CA LEU A 18 -0.29 -17.51 28.64
C LEU A 18 0.85 -17.19 27.65
N ASP A 19 0.83 -16.00 27.04
CA ASP A 19 1.90 -15.56 26.12
C ASP A 19 3.24 -15.40 26.84
N VAL A 20 3.25 -14.84 28.06
CA VAL A 20 4.47 -14.73 28.90
C VAL A 20 5.09 -16.11 29.16
N TYR A 21 4.26 -17.15 29.30
CA TYR A 21 4.71 -18.52 29.50
C TYR A 21 4.94 -19.31 28.19
N GLY A 22 4.78 -18.68 27.02
CA GLY A 22 5.02 -19.29 25.71
C GLY A 22 3.92 -20.25 25.25
N PHE A 23 2.68 -19.99 25.68
CA PHE A 23 1.47 -20.71 25.28
C PHE A 23 0.51 -19.78 24.52
N ALA A 24 -0.30 -20.37 23.65
CA ALA A 24 -1.36 -19.70 22.90
C ALA A 24 -2.67 -20.47 23.02
N VAL A 25 -3.79 -19.76 22.91
CA VAL A 25 -5.14 -20.34 22.96
C VAL A 25 -5.74 -20.38 21.56
N ILE A 26 -6.38 -21.51 21.22
CA ILE A 26 -7.07 -21.72 19.96
C ILE A 26 -8.54 -21.99 20.25
N ASN A 27 -9.42 -21.21 19.62
CA ASN A 27 -10.86 -21.45 19.67
C ASN A 27 -11.22 -22.58 18.73
N MET A 28 -11.71 -23.69 19.28
CA MET A 28 -12.27 -24.78 18.48
C MET A 28 -13.71 -24.46 18.06
N ASN A 29 -14.13 -24.98 16.91
CA ASN A 29 -15.46 -24.73 16.33
C ASN A 29 -16.63 -25.17 17.24
N ASN A 30 -16.37 -25.94 18.30
CA ASN A 30 -17.32 -26.39 19.30
C ASN A 30 -17.37 -25.49 20.56
N GLY A 31 -16.74 -24.31 20.53
CA GLY A 31 -16.72 -23.37 21.66
C GLY A 31 -15.71 -23.71 22.76
N VAL A 32 -14.83 -24.70 22.53
CA VAL A 32 -13.78 -25.08 23.49
C VAL A 32 -12.48 -24.32 23.20
N LEU A 33 -11.85 -23.81 24.27
CA LEU A 33 -10.52 -23.19 24.22
C LEU A 33 -9.45 -24.27 24.39
N LYS A 34 -8.55 -24.39 23.42
CA LYS A 34 -7.41 -25.32 23.49
C LYS A 34 -6.11 -24.54 23.69
N VAL A 35 -5.42 -24.77 24.80
CA VAL A 35 -4.09 -24.19 25.07
C VAL A 35 -3.01 -25.07 24.45
N VAL A 36 -2.15 -24.47 23.62
CA VAL A 36 -1.01 -25.14 22.97
C VAL A 36 0.26 -24.32 23.14
N ARG A 37 1.43 -24.91 22.91
CA ARG A 37 2.69 -24.14 22.92
C ARG A 37 2.67 -23.17 21.72
N SER A 38 3.20 -21.97 21.87
CA SER A 38 3.17 -20.96 20.79
C SER A 38 3.91 -21.41 19.52
N LYS A 39 4.85 -22.36 19.63
CA LYS A 39 5.52 -22.99 18.48
C LYS A 39 4.57 -23.90 17.68
N ASP A 40 3.64 -24.56 18.35
CA ASP A 40 2.67 -25.50 17.77
C ASP A 40 1.38 -24.79 17.35
N ALA A 41 1.14 -23.55 17.82
CA ALA A 41 0.01 -22.73 17.42
C ALA A 41 0.03 -22.35 15.93
N LYS A 42 1.23 -22.27 15.32
CA LYS A 42 1.38 -21.96 13.90
C LYS A 42 0.80 -23.04 12.97
N THR A 43 0.69 -24.28 13.44
CA THR A 43 0.16 -25.41 12.66
C THR A 43 -1.31 -25.72 12.95
N ALA A 44 -1.87 -25.14 14.01
CA ALA A 44 -3.24 -25.40 14.44
C ALA A 44 -4.12 -24.17 14.18
N ALA A 45 -4.92 -24.26 13.10
CA ALA A 45 -6.09 -23.44 12.78
C ALA A 45 -6.10 -22.02 13.38
N VAL A 46 -5.15 -21.18 12.94
CA VAL A 46 -5.18 -19.75 13.26
C VAL A 46 -6.41 -19.15 12.58
N PRO A 47 -7.35 -18.51 13.30
CA PRO A 47 -8.53 -17.91 12.69
C PRO A 47 -8.10 -16.84 11.67
N VAL A 48 -8.74 -16.85 10.51
CA VAL A 48 -8.50 -15.85 9.47
C VAL A 48 -9.26 -14.59 9.85
N ALA A 49 -8.54 -13.52 10.15
CA ALA A 49 -9.13 -12.22 10.46
C ALA A 49 -9.75 -11.58 9.20
N SER A 50 -10.94 -10.98 9.39
CA SER A 50 -11.65 -10.20 8.38
C SER A 50 -11.69 -8.72 8.77
N ASP A 51 -12.09 -7.80 7.89
CA ASP A 51 -12.34 -6.40 8.30
C ASP A 51 -13.47 -6.29 9.33
N ALA A 52 -14.42 -7.22 9.28
CA ALA A 52 -15.53 -7.30 10.24
C ALA A 52 -15.12 -7.96 11.57
N ALA A 53 -14.06 -8.78 11.56
CA ALA A 53 -13.52 -9.47 12.73
C ALA A 53 -11.98 -9.45 12.70
N PRO A 54 -11.36 -8.30 13.05
CA PRO A 54 -9.91 -8.13 12.94
C PRO A 54 -9.12 -8.83 14.07
N GLY A 55 -9.82 -9.40 15.07
CA GLY A 55 -9.22 -9.84 16.33
C GLY A 55 -8.96 -8.68 17.29
N ILE A 56 -8.73 -8.98 18.56
CA ILE A 56 -8.53 -7.98 19.62
C ILE A 56 -7.18 -8.20 20.32
N GLY A 57 -6.42 -7.12 20.48
CA GLY A 57 -5.19 -7.11 21.28
C GLY A 57 -4.12 -8.07 20.77
N ASP A 58 -3.80 -9.06 21.59
CA ASP A 58 -2.72 -10.01 21.39
C ASP A 58 -3.17 -11.34 20.75
N GLU A 59 -4.42 -11.43 20.30
CA GLU A 59 -4.91 -12.59 19.55
C GLU A 59 -4.07 -12.82 18.30
N VAL A 60 -3.61 -14.07 18.12
CA VAL A 60 -2.89 -14.47 16.92
C VAL A 60 -3.90 -14.69 15.80
N VAL A 61 -3.82 -13.87 14.77
CA VAL A 61 -4.71 -13.91 13.61
C VAL A 61 -3.91 -14.00 12.33
N THR A 62 -4.53 -14.56 11.28
CA THR A 62 -3.98 -14.53 9.92
C THR A 62 -4.82 -13.62 9.05
N ARG A 63 -4.19 -12.65 8.37
CA ARG A 63 -4.84 -11.70 7.48
C ARG A 63 -4.29 -11.88 6.07
N VAL A 64 -5.19 -11.96 5.09
CA VAL A 64 -4.85 -11.92 3.66
C VAL A 64 -5.18 -10.53 3.14
N VAL A 65 -4.18 -9.85 2.58
CA VAL A 65 -4.30 -8.49 2.05
C VAL A 65 -3.94 -8.50 0.57
N PRO A 66 -4.91 -8.28 -0.34
CA PRO A 66 -4.61 -8.08 -1.75
C PRO A 66 -3.99 -6.69 -1.96
N LEU A 67 -3.00 -6.61 -2.85
CA LEU A 67 -2.40 -5.35 -3.28
C LEU A 67 -2.81 -5.02 -4.70
N THR A 68 -3.05 -3.75 -4.97
CA THR A 68 -3.59 -3.30 -6.26
C THR A 68 -2.57 -2.55 -7.10
N ASN A 69 -1.71 -1.75 -6.48
CA ASN A 69 -0.82 -0.83 -7.18
C ASN A 69 0.65 -1.24 -7.05
N VAL A 70 1.03 -1.87 -5.94
CA VAL A 70 2.42 -2.29 -5.66
C VAL A 70 2.55 -3.81 -5.64
N ALA A 71 3.70 -4.33 -6.07
CA ALA A 71 3.99 -5.76 -6.03
C ALA A 71 4.24 -6.24 -4.59
N ALA A 72 3.57 -7.32 -4.19
CA ALA A 72 3.68 -7.91 -2.84
C ALA A 72 5.11 -8.28 -2.46
N ARG A 73 5.89 -8.76 -3.44
CA ARG A 73 7.32 -9.11 -3.25
C ARG A 73 8.19 -7.95 -2.80
N ASP A 74 7.85 -6.72 -3.19
CA ASP A 74 8.66 -5.52 -2.91
C ASP A 74 8.38 -5.02 -1.48
N LEU A 75 7.14 -5.20 -0.98
CA LEU A 75 6.75 -4.83 0.39
C LEU A 75 7.10 -5.90 1.42
N ALA A 76 7.13 -7.18 1.02
CA ALA A 76 7.32 -8.30 1.95
C ALA A 76 8.60 -8.22 2.82
N PRO A 77 9.80 -7.81 2.33
CA PRO A 77 10.99 -7.68 3.17
C PRO A 77 10.85 -6.59 4.24
N LEU A 78 10.26 -5.45 3.89
CA LEU A 78 10.04 -4.32 4.80
C LEU A 78 9.04 -4.71 5.89
N LEU A 79 7.94 -5.34 5.50
CA LEU A 79 6.91 -5.79 6.44
C LEU A 79 7.40 -6.91 7.36
N ARG A 80 8.25 -7.82 6.86
CA ARG A 80 8.92 -8.82 7.70
C ARG A 80 9.77 -8.17 8.78
N GLN A 81 10.61 -7.20 8.42
CA GLN A 81 11.44 -6.48 9.40
C GLN A 81 10.61 -5.75 10.46
N LEU A 82 9.51 -5.10 10.05
CA LEU A 82 8.61 -4.41 10.99
C LEU A 82 7.86 -5.40 11.89
N ASN A 83 7.49 -6.56 11.36
CA ASN A 83 6.83 -7.62 12.12
C ASN A 83 7.77 -8.30 13.11
N ASP A 84 9.01 -8.62 12.70
CA ASP A 84 10.01 -9.27 13.55
C ASP A 84 10.38 -8.40 14.76
N ASN A 85 10.46 -7.08 14.57
CA ASN A 85 10.65 -6.11 15.66
C ASN A 85 9.44 -6.06 16.63
N ALA A 86 8.25 -6.41 16.16
CA ALA A 86 7.00 -6.31 16.89
C ALA A 86 6.57 -7.62 17.57
N GLY A 87 7.35 -8.71 17.44
CA GLY A 87 7.09 -10.01 18.06
C GLY A 87 6.53 -11.07 17.11
N ALA A 88 6.47 -12.31 17.61
CA ALA A 88 6.25 -13.54 16.84
C ALA A 88 5.10 -13.44 15.82
N GLY A 89 5.46 -13.49 14.53
CA GLY A 89 4.54 -13.54 13.40
C GLY A 89 5.26 -14.01 12.14
N SER A 90 4.58 -14.01 11.00
CA SER A 90 5.16 -14.30 9.69
C SER A 90 4.47 -13.45 8.63
N VAL A 91 5.25 -12.92 7.69
CA VAL A 91 4.75 -12.23 6.51
C VAL A 91 5.27 -12.97 5.28
N VAL A 92 4.34 -13.43 4.45
CA VAL A 92 4.63 -14.18 3.22
C VAL A 92 3.85 -13.52 2.07
N HIS A 93 4.47 -13.41 0.90
CA HIS A 93 3.78 -12.96 -0.31
C HIS A 93 3.44 -14.17 -1.18
N TYR A 94 2.34 -14.06 -1.92
CA TYR A 94 1.96 -15.02 -2.95
C TYR A 94 1.81 -14.30 -4.29
N GLU A 95 2.80 -14.52 -5.16
CA GLU A 95 2.96 -13.80 -6.43
C GLU A 95 1.81 -13.99 -7.42
N PRO A 96 1.26 -15.21 -7.65
CA PRO A 96 0.25 -15.42 -8.68
C PRO A 96 -1.04 -14.60 -8.52
N SER A 97 -1.38 -14.21 -7.29
CA SER A 97 -2.55 -13.35 -7.01
C SER A 97 -2.20 -12.01 -6.36
N ASN A 98 -0.90 -11.64 -6.31
CA ASN A 98 -0.40 -10.40 -5.70
C ASN A 98 -0.98 -10.13 -4.28
N VAL A 99 -0.98 -11.16 -3.42
CA VAL A 99 -1.49 -11.04 -2.05
C VAL A 99 -0.36 -11.16 -1.02
N LEU A 100 -0.56 -10.47 0.12
CA LEU A 100 0.25 -10.61 1.33
C LEU A 100 -0.53 -11.42 2.36
N LEU A 101 0.08 -12.48 2.85
CA LEU A 101 -0.39 -13.25 4.01
C LEU A 101 0.42 -12.80 5.22
N MET A 102 -0.27 -12.30 6.24
CA MET A 102 0.34 -11.84 7.48
C MET A 102 -0.28 -12.58 8.65
N THR A 103 0.54 -13.26 9.43
CA THR A 103 0.13 -13.93 10.67
C THR A 103 0.84 -13.28 11.83
N GLY A 104 0.12 -12.91 12.87
CA GLY A 104 0.69 -12.26 14.04
C GLY A 104 -0.40 -11.76 14.99
N ARG A 105 -0.01 -10.96 15.97
CA ARG A 105 -0.96 -10.33 16.90
C ARG A 105 -1.86 -9.32 16.20
N ALA A 106 -3.15 -9.32 16.51
CA ALA A 106 -4.14 -8.44 15.89
C ALA A 106 -3.74 -6.95 15.92
N ALA A 107 -3.19 -6.47 17.05
CA ALA A 107 -2.71 -5.09 17.17
C ALA A 107 -1.57 -4.75 16.18
N VAL A 108 -0.64 -5.69 15.96
CA VAL A 108 0.48 -5.52 15.02
C VAL A 108 -0.03 -5.56 13.58
N ILE A 109 -0.88 -6.53 13.26
CA ILE A 109 -1.49 -6.68 11.94
C ILE A 109 -2.25 -5.42 11.54
N LYS A 110 -3.03 -4.82 12.46
CA LYS A 110 -3.73 -3.56 12.22
C LYS A 110 -2.79 -2.41 11.85
N ARG A 111 -1.65 -2.30 12.54
CA ARG A 111 -0.62 -1.30 12.24
C ARG A 111 0.03 -1.54 10.88
N LEU A 112 0.38 -2.80 10.57
CA LEU A 112 0.95 -3.17 9.28
C LEU A 112 -0.03 -2.90 8.14
N LEU A 113 -1.32 -3.17 8.33
CA LEU A 113 -2.36 -2.88 7.35
C LEU A 113 -2.42 -1.38 7.03
N THR A 114 -2.36 -0.52 8.04
CA THR A 114 -2.33 0.95 7.84
C THR A 114 -1.12 1.40 7.00
N ILE A 115 0.03 0.76 7.19
CA ILE A 115 1.24 1.05 6.41
C ILE A 115 1.07 0.57 4.97
N VAL A 116 0.58 -0.66 4.79
CA VAL A 116 0.31 -1.24 3.48
C VAL A 116 -0.66 -0.39 2.68
N GLU A 117 -1.78 0.01 3.27
CA GLU A 117 -2.76 0.88 2.60
C GLU A 117 -2.15 2.21 2.16
N ARG A 118 -1.31 2.84 3.00
CA ARG A 118 -0.65 4.10 2.64
C ARG A 118 0.33 3.92 1.49
N VAL A 119 1.09 2.84 1.49
CA VAL A 119 2.10 2.58 0.45
C VAL A 119 1.43 2.12 -0.86
N ASP A 120 0.40 1.27 -0.80
CA ASP A 120 -0.35 0.85 -1.98
C ASP A 120 -1.07 2.06 -2.62
N ASN A 121 -1.66 2.96 -1.84
CA ASN A 121 -2.26 4.19 -2.37
C ASN A 121 -1.23 5.15 -2.98
N ALA A 122 -0.02 5.24 -2.42
CA ALA A 122 1.06 6.05 -3.01
C ALA A 122 1.58 5.45 -4.33
N GLY A 123 1.43 4.13 -4.52
CA GLY A 123 1.77 3.44 -5.75
C GLY A 123 0.76 3.60 -6.88
N ASP A 124 -0.37 4.28 -6.69
CA ASP A 124 -1.40 4.44 -7.74
C ASP A 124 -0.83 5.09 -9.00
N ARG A 125 -0.80 4.33 -10.09
CA ARG A 125 -0.36 4.78 -11.42
C ARG A 125 -1.56 4.86 -12.37
N SER A 126 -2.54 5.69 -12.04
CA SER A 126 -3.67 5.96 -12.91
C SER A 126 -3.29 6.83 -14.14
N VAL A 127 -3.99 6.57 -15.26
CA VAL A 127 -3.82 7.28 -16.53
C VAL A 127 -4.91 8.35 -16.67
N VAL A 128 -4.52 9.57 -17.04
CA VAL A 128 -5.45 10.67 -17.33
C VAL A 128 -5.18 11.24 -18.71
N THR A 129 -6.25 11.49 -19.46
CA THR A 129 -6.21 12.15 -20.76
C THR A 129 -6.45 13.64 -20.60
N VAL A 130 -5.57 14.46 -21.15
CA VAL A 130 -5.68 15.93 -21.18
C VAL A 130 -5.87 16.37 -22.64
N PRO A 131 -7.05 16.85 -23.05
CA PRO A 131 -7.23 17.41 -24.40
C PRO A 131 -6.51 18.77 -24.50
N LEU A 132 -5.94 19.05 -25.67
CA LEU A 132 -5.28 20.33 -25.99
C LEU A 132 -6.15 21.17 -26.93
N ALA A 133 -6.19 22.48 -26.69
CA ALA A 133 -6.99 23.42 -27.47
C ALA A 133 -6.18 24.18 -28.54
N TRP A 134 -4.92 24.49 -28.27
CA TRP A 134 -4.11 25.39 -29.11
C TRP A 134 -2.81 24.76 -29.58
N ALA A 135 -2.14 24.00 -28.71
CA ALA A 135 -0.86 23.38 -29.01
C ALA A 135 -1.03 21.98 -29.64
N SER A 136 -0.04 21.57 -30.43
CA SER A 136 0.07 20.20 -30.97
C SER A 136 0.50 19.23 -29.88
N ALA A 137 -0.21 18.10 -29.73
CA ALA A 137 0.12 17.06 -28.75
C ALA A 137 1.56 16.54 -28.88
N ALA A 138 2.05 16.36 -30.10
CA ALA A 138 3.40 15.87 -30.36
C ALA A 138 4.49 16.83 -29.81
N ASP A 139 4.28 18.14 -29.98
CA ASP A 139 5.25 19.16 -29.57
C ASP A 139 5.26 19.34 -28.05
N VAL A 140 4.07 19.35 -27.44
CA VAL A 140 3.93 19.43 -25.98
C VAL A 140 4.62 18.24 -25.30
N VAL A 141 4.41 17.02 -25.79
CA VAL A 141 5.01 15.82 -25.19
C VAL A 141 6.54 15.82 -25.32
N LYS A 142 7.09 16.25 -26.46
CA LYS A 142 8.55 16.39 -26.62
C LYS A 142 9.14 17.35 -25.58
N LEU A 143 8.57 18.55 -25.47
CA LEU A 143 9.04 19.57 -24.53
C LEU A 143 8.91 19.12 -23.07
N VAL A 144 7.78 18.53 -22.70
CA VAL A 144 7.56 17.98 -21.36
C VAL A 144 8.55 16.85 -21.06
N THR A 145 8.85 15.98 -22.04
CA THR A 145 9.81 14.89 -21.88
C THR A 145 11.23 15.39 -21.67
N GLU A 146 11.64 16.42 -22.41
CA GLU A 146 12.95 17.07 -22.24
C GLU A 146 13.10 17.69 -20.84
N LEU A 147 12.08 18.43 -20.40
CA LEU A 147 12.09 19.07 -19.08
C LEU A 147 12.04 18.04 -17.94
N ASN A 148 11.36 16.92 -18.15
CA ASN A 148 11.32 15.82 -17.17
C ASN A 148 12.68 15.07 -17.11
N LYS A 149 13.38 14.92 -18.24
CA LYS A 149 14.72 14.29 -18.28
C LYS A 149 15.76 15.10 -17.51
N ASP A 150 15.75 16.43 -17.61
CA ASP A 150 16.70 17.27 -16.88
C ASP A 150 16.51 17.20 -15.35
N THR A 151 15.26 17.05 -14.90
CA THR A 151 14.95 16.88 -13.47
C THR A 151 15.34 15.50 -12.93
N SER A 152 15.40 14.48 -13.80
CA SER A 152 15.72 13.10 -13.41
C SER A 152 17.21 12.77 -13.23
N LYS A 153 18.12 13.73 -13.53
CA LYS A 153 19.56 13.60 -13.22
C LYS A 153 19.91 13.75 -11.73
N SER A 154 18.94 14.13 -10.89
CA SER A 154 19.12 14.21 -9.43
C SER A 154 18.04 13.41 -8.69
N ALA A 155 18.38 12.15 -8.37
CA ALA A 155 17.96 11.43 -7.16
C ALA A 155 16.45 11.19 -6.87
N LEU A 156 15.65 10.72 -7.83
CA LEU A 156 14.35 10.09 -7.50
C LEU A 156 14.17 8.75 -8.22
N PRO A 157 13.70 7.68 -7.53
CA PRO A 157 13.42 6.39 -8.17
C PRO A 157 12.37 6.54 -9.28
N GLY A 158 12.48 5.75 -10.35
CA GLY A 158 11.58 5.78 -11.52
C GLY A 158 10.07 5.63 -11.22
N SER A 159 9.70 5.33 -9.97
CA SER A 159 8.32 5.38 -9.49
C SER A 159 7.71 6.78 -9.50
N MET A 160 8.51 7.84 -9.31
CA MET A 160 8.03 9.23 -9.25
C MET A 160 7.99 9.95 -10.62
N VAL A 161 8.45 9.29 -11.69
CA VAL A 161 8.44 9.86 -13.03
C VAL A 161 7.10 9.53 -13.70
N ALA A 162 6.31 10.55 -13.99
CA ALA A 162 5.11 10.39 -14.79
C ALA A 162 5.51 10.20 -16.27
N ASN A 163 5.00 9.14 -16.89
CA ASN A 163 5.16 8.91 -18.32
C ASN A 163 4.10 9.71 -19.09
N VAL A 164 4.50 10.25 -20.24
CA VAL A 164 3.66 11.12 -21.06
C VAL A 164 3.69 10.61 -22.49
N VAL A 165 2.52 10.45 -23.11
CA VAL A 165 2.36 9.96 -24.49
C VAL A 165 1.38 10.87 -25.23
N ALA A 166 1.67 11.21 -26.48
CA ALA A 166 0.77 12.00 -27.31
C ALA A 166 -0.23 11.10 -28.04
N ASP A 167 -1.51 11.48 -28.04
CA ASP A 167 -2.53 10.99 -28.97
C ASP A 167 -2.80 12.08 -30.01
N GLU A 168 -2.10 11.98 -31.15
CA GLU A 168 -2.23 12.93 -32.27
C GLU A 168 -3.61 12.88 -32.93
N ARG A 169 -4.30 11.73 -32.85
CA ARG A 169 -5.62 11.54 -33.49
C ARG A 169 -6.70 12.40 -32.82
N THR A 170 -6.60 12.57 -31.50
CA THR A 170 -7.56 13.37 -30.71
C THR A 170 -6.99 14.70 -30.22
N ASN A 171 -5.74 15.01 -30.60
CA ASN A 171 -4.95 16.12 -30.08
C ASN A 171 -4.97 16.17 -28.53
N ALA A 172 -4.67 15.03 -27.91
CA ALA A 172 -4.67 14.89 -26.46
C ALA A 172 -3.35 14.31 -25.95
N VAL A 173 -3.06 14.55 -24.68
CA VAL A 173 -1.88 14.01 -24.00
C VAL A 173 -2.31 13.05 -22.90
N LEU A 174 -1.79 11.83 -22.96
CA LEU A 174 -1.97 10.81 -21.93
C LEU A 174 -0.84 10.94 -20.92
N VAL A 175 -1.21 11.08 -19.64
CA VAL A 175 -0.27 11.19 -18.52
C VAL A 175 -0.53 10.02 -17.57
N SER A 176 0.49 9.22 -17.30
CA SER A 176 0.43 8.10 -16.34
C SER A 176 1.48 8.27 -15.25
N GLY A 177 1.09 8.12 -13.99
CA GLY A 177 2.01 8.22 -12.85
C GLY A 177 1.29 8.51 -11.54
N GLU A 178 2.06 8.66 -10.47
CA GLU A 178 1.56 9.00 -9.13
C GLU A 178 0.77 10.33 -9.16
N PRO A 179 -0.29 10.49 -8.32
CA PRO A 179 -1.12 11.69 -8.30
C PRO A 179 -0.35 13.02 -8.23
N ASN A 180 0.70 13.09 -7.41
CA ASN A 180 1.52 14.30 -7.25
C ASN A 180 2.29 14.66 -8.53
N SER A 181 2.97 13.68 -9.14
CA SER A 181 3.72 13.87 -10.38
C SER A 181 2.79 14.17 -11.55
N ARG A 182 1.63 13.49 -11.61
CA ARG A 182 0.61 13.72 -12.63
C ARG A 182 0.06 15.15 -12.58
N GLN A 183 -0.30 15.65 -11.40
CA GLN A 183 -0.80 17.03 -11.28
C GLN A 183 0.23 18.07 -11.73
N ARG A 184 1.51 17.86 -11.41
CA ARG A 184 2.61 18.72 -11.87
C ARG A 184 2.70 18.76 -13.40
N ILE A 185 2.65 17.60 -14.05
CA ILE A 185 2.69 17.50 -15.52
C ILE A 185 1.43 18.13 -16.14
N ILE A 186 0.24 17.90 -15.58
CA ILE A 186 -1.00 18.52 -16.09
C ILE A 186 -0.93 20.05 -16.00
N ALA A 187 -0.41 20.60 -14.90
CA ALA A 187 -0.24 22.05 -14.76
C ALA A 187 0.72 22.61 -15.82
N MET A 188 1.81 21.88 -16.10
CA MET A 188 2.78 22.22 -17.13
C MET A 188 2.17 22.18 -18.54
N ILE A 189 1.44 21.11 -18.86
CA ILE A 189 0.71 20.97 -20.13
C ILE A 189 -0.24 22.15 -20.34
N LYS A 190 -1.03 22.52 -19.32
CA LYS A 190 -1.94 23.67 -19.38
C LYS A 190 -1.23 25.02 -19.57
N GLN A 191 0.00 25.14 -19.06
CA GLN A 191 0.81 26.34 -19.27
C GLN A 191 1.39 26.42 -20.68
N LEU A 192 1.70 25.26 -21.28
CA LEU A 192 2.19 25.15 -22.66
C LEU A 192 1.07 25.26 -23.70
N ASP A 193 -0.15 24.82 -23.36
CA ASP A 193 -1.36 24.95 -24.18
C ASP A 193 -1.95 26.37 -24.13
N ARG A 194 -1.12 27.36 -24.43
CA ARG A 194 -1.53 28.75 -24.57
C ARG A 194 -1.54 29.16 -26.03
N GLN A 195 -2.51 29.97 -26.39
CA GLN A 195 -2.57 30.60 -27.71
C GLN A 195 -1.26 31.36 -27.92
N GLN A 196 -0.54 31.04 -29.00
CA GLN A 196 0.65 31.81 -29.38
C GLN A 196 0.19 33.26 -29.57
N ALA A 197 0.65 34.15 -28.68
CA ALA A 197 0.59 35.57 -28.95
C ALA A 197 1.37 35.75 -30.25
N THR A 198 0.68 36.18 -31.29
CA THR A 198 1.23 36.48 -32.60
C THR A 198 2.30 37.55 -32.39
N GLN A 199 3.54 37.12 -32.12
CA GLN A 199 4.70 37.97 -32.37
C GLN A 199 4.78 38.04 -33.89
N GLY A 200 4.07 39.02 -34.43
CA GLY A 200 4.20 39.45 -35.80
C GLY A 200 5.64 39.83 -36.03
N ASN A 201 6.43 38.89 -36.54
CA ASN A 201 7.70 39.19 -37.16
C ASN A 201 7.38 39.78 -38.54
N THR A 202 6.97 41.04 -38.56
CA THR A 202 6.91 41.83 -39.80
C THR A 202 8.28 42.44 -40.07
N LYS A 203 8.83 42.00 -41.21
CA LYS A 203 9.94 42.52 -42.03
C LYS A 203 11.36 42.14 -41.63
#